data_AF-A0A183G9L4-F1
#
_entry.id   AF-A0A183G9L4-F1
#
_cell.length_a   1.000
_cell.length_b   1.000
_cell.length_c   1.000
_cell.angle_alpha   90.00
_cell.angle_beta   90.00
_cell.angle_gamma   90.00
#
_symmetry.space_group_name_H-M   'P 1'
#
loop_
_entity.id
_entity.type
_entity.pdbx_description
1 polymer ?
#
loop_
_entity_poly.entity_id
_entity_poly.type
_entity_poly.pdbx_seq_one_letter_code
_entity_poly.pdbx_strand_id
1 'polypeptide(L)'
;MSRESERITVVELHKTGMRTADIVRTTGFKQRTVYKIVRRYKETGGTSDRPRSGRPTTATTPENINKVRCRIRRNPEVSMNKMATDLGISRERVQHIARRKLGLRSYKVARIHFLNDAMKAESYCEDDADSDAGTVSIHLLSFVILGFLGFGEVAFYPVL
;
A
#
# COMPACT_ATOMS: atom_id res chain seq x y z
N MET A 1 -15.00 30.44 37.42
CA MET A 1 -15.64 30.30 36.08
C MET A 1 -14.62 29.75 35.10
N SER A 2 -15.03 28.93 34.12
CA SER A 2 -14.14 28.49 33.04
C SER A 2 -14.04 29.58 31.97
N ARG A 3 -12.92 29.68 31.25
CA ARG A 3 -12.75 30.69 30.18
C ARG A 3 -13.81 30.57 29.08
N GLU A 4 -14.29 29.37 28.81
CA GLU A 4 -15.39 29.15 27.86
C GLU A 4 -16.70 29.79 28.37
N SER A 5 -17.04 29.57 29.65
CA SER A 5 -18.24 30.17 30.24
C SER A 5 -18.23 31.71 30.19
N GLU A 6 -17.08 32.34 30.47
CA GLU A 6 -16.94 33.81 30.37
C GLU A 6 -17.22 34.32 28.95
N ARG A 7 -16.73 33.61 27.92
CA ARG A 7 -16.97 33.96 26.52
C ARG A 7 -18.43 33.85 26.15
N ILE A 8 -19.08 32.76 26.55
CA ILE A 8 -20.49 32.51 26.27
C ILE A 8 -21.34 33.62 26.90
N THR A 9 -21.12 33.95 28.17
CA THR A 9 -21.85 35.03 28.86
C THR A 9 -21.67 36.37 28.16
N VAL A 10 -20.44 36.74 27.78
CA VAL A 10 -20.18 38.01 27.08
C VAL A 10 -20.86 38.06 25.71
N VAL A 11 -20.84 36.95 24.97
CA VAL A 11 -21.48 36.88 23.65
C VAL A 11 -23.00 36.95 23.77
N GLU A 12 -23.59 36.30 24.77
CA GLU A 12 -25.04 36.36 25.01
C GLU A 12 -25.50 37.78 25.33
N LEU A 13 -24.81 38.48 26.24
CA LEU A 13 -25.10 39.89 26.56
C LEU A 13 -24.88 40.83 25.37
N HIS A 14 -23.96 40.50 24.47
CA HIS A 14 -23.78 41.28 23.24
C HIS A 14 -24.91 41.03 22.23
N LYS A 15 -25.45 39.80 22.15
CA LYS A 15 -26.60 39.48 21.28
C LYS A 15 -27.89 40.17 21.73
N THR A 16 -28.08 40.36 23.02
CA THR A 16 -29.22 41.12 23.57
C THR A 16 -29.13 42.63 23.30
N GLY A 17 -28.04 43.11 22.67
CA GLY A 17 -27.88 44.51 22.26
C GLY A 17 -27.21 45.42 23.30
N MET A 18 -26.67 44.87 24.40
CA MET A 18 -25.96 45.68 25.39
C MET A 18 -24.66 46.25 24.82
N ARG A 19 -24.34 47.50 25.19
CA ARG A 19 -23.05 48.09 24.79
C ARG A 19 -21.93 47.40 25.57
N THR A 20 -20.76 47.27 24.94
CA THR A 20 -19.61 46.61 25.56
C THR A 20 -19.17 47.22 26.90
N ALA A 21 -19.38 48.52 27.10
CA ALA A 21 -19.12 49.18 28.37
C ALA A 21 -20.07 48.71 29.49
N ASP A 22 -21.35 48.48 29.17
CA ASP A 22 -22.33 47.93 30.11
C ASP A 22 -21.98 46.50 30.49
N ILE A 23 -21.59 45.68 29.51
CA ILE A 23 -21.16 44.29 29.75
C ILE A 23 -20.00 44.23 30.74
N VAL A 24 -19.03 45.14 30.62
CA VAL A 24 -17.89 45.23 31.56
C VAL A 24 -18.35 45.55 32.97
N ARG A 25 -19.30 46.48 33.14
CA ARG A 25 -19.86 46.84 34.44
C ARG A 25 -20.67 45.69 35.06
N THR A 26 -21.48 45.00 34.26
CA THR A 26 -22.36 43.93 34.73
C THR A 26 -21.58 42.65 35.08
N THR A 27 -20.61 42.26 34.25
CA THR A 27 -19.87 41.01 34.44
C THR A 27 -18.66 41.14 35.35
N GLY A 28 -18.14 42.36 35.56
CA GLY A 28 -16.89 42.59 36.28
C GLY A 28 -15.63 42.08 35.56
N PHE A 29 -15.75 41.60 34.31
CA PHE A 29 -14.61 41.12 33.55
C PHE A 29 -13.70 42.27 33.08
N LYS A 30 -12.40 41.97 32.92
CA LYS A 30 -11.44 42.95 32.41
C LYS A 30 -11.89 43.48 31.05
N GLN A 31 -11.91 44.81 30.89
CA GLN A 31 -12.34 45.48 29.66
C GLN A 31 -11.65 44.88 28.41
N ARG A 32 -10.34 44.67 28.45
CA ARG A 32 -9.56 44.07 27.35
C ARG A 32 -10.09 42.69 26.92
N THR A 33 -10.58 41.89 27.86
CA THR A 33 -11.14 40.57 27.60
C THR A 33 -12.48 40.69 26.87
N VAL A 34 -13.39 41.52 27.36
CA VAL A 34 -14.71 41.75 26.75
C VAL A 34 -14.56 42.25 25.31
N TYR A 35 -13.70 43.25 25.08
CA TYR A 35 -13.44 43.76 23.72
C TYR A 35 -12.87 42.69 22.78
N LYS A 36 -11.93 41.87 23.25
CA LYS A 36 -11.36 40.78 22.44
C LYS A 36 -12.41 39.74 22.07
N ILE A 37 -13.30 39.39 22.99
CA ILE A 37 -14.37 38.41 22.78
C ILE A 37 -15.37 38.94 21.75
N VAL A 38 -15.87 40.17 21.94
CA VAL A 38 -16.84 40.78 21.02
C VAL A 38 -16.24 40.98 19.63
N ARG A 39 -14.99 41.44 19.54
CA ARG A 39 -14.30 41.56 18.24
C ARG A 39 -14.20 40.20 17.53
N ARG A 40 -13.78 39.16 18.25
CA ARG A 40 -13.70 37.80 17.71
C ARG A 40 -15.06 37.29 17.25
N TYR A 41 -16.11 37.54 18.03
CA TYR A 41 -17.48 37.16 17.70
C TYR A 41 -17.96 37.86 16.41
N LYS A 42 -17.65 39.15 16.22
CA LYS A 42 -17.95 39.85 14.97
C LYS A 42 -17.21 39.29 13.75
N GLU A 43 -15.97 38.83 13.93
CA GLU A 43 -15.16 38.26 12.85
C GLU A 43 -15.54 36.81 12.47
N THR A 44 -15.94 35.99 13.45
CA THR A 44 -16.09 34.53 13.27
C THR A 44 -17.51 34.02 13.51
N GLY A 45 -18.35 34.77 14.22
CA GLY A 45 -19.72 34.37 14.60
C GLY A 45 -19.82 33.30 15.70
N GLY A 46 -18.69 32.68 16.08
CA GLY A 46 -18.62 31.63 17.10
C GLY A 46 -17.97 32.05 18.43
N THR A 47 -18.25 31.28 19.48
CA THR A 47 -17.62 31.42 20.82
C THR A 47 -16.37 30.55 21.00
N SER A 48 -16.19 29.56 20.12
CA SER A 48 -15.08 28.61 20.17
C SER A 48 -13.72 29.29 19.97
N ASP A 49 -12.68 28.73 20.58
CA ASP A 49 -11.33 29.18 20.32
C ASP A 49 -10.91 28.88 18.88
N ARG A 50 -10.12 29.79 18.30
CA ARG A 50 -9.52 29.57 16.98
C ARG A 50 -8.49 28.45 17.09
N PRO A 51 -8.41 27.57 16.08
CA PRO A 51 -7.29 26.65 15.99
C PRO A 51 -5.99 27.46 15.97
N ARG A 52 -4.97 26.97 16.68
CA ARG A 52 -3.65 27.60 16.68
C ARG A 52 -3.05 27.43 15.28
N SER A 53 -2.45 28.48 14.73
CA SER A 53 -1.81 28.45 13.41
C SER A 53 -0.64 27.46 13.32
N GLY A 54 -0.01 27.15 14.46
CA GLY A 54 1.13 26.23 14.53
C GLY A 54 2.35 26.73 13.73
N ARG A 55 3.39 25.89 13.66
CA ARG A 55 4.59 26.17 12.86
C ARG A 55 4.34 25.75 11.41
N PRO A 56 4.59 26.62 10.40
CA PRO A 56 4.46 26.23 9.00
C PRO A 56 5.46 25.12 8.64
N THR A 57 5.02 24.14 7.86
CA THR A 57 5.86 23.05 7.39
C THR A 57 6.55 23.44 6.07
N THR A 58 7.88 23.36 6.02
CA THR A 58 8.67 23.74 4.83
C THR A 58 8.84 22.62 3.81
N ALA A 59 9.16 21.40 4.27
CA ALA A 59 9.48 20.29 3.37
C ALA A 59 8.23 19.54 2.85
N THR A 60 7.17 19.45 3.64
CA THR A 60 5.98 18.63 3.35
C THR A 60 4.80 19.51 2.94
N THR A 61 5.06 20.46 2.05
CA THR A 61 4.00 21.27 1.44
C THR A 61 3.17 20.43 0.46
N PRO A 62 1.90 20.81 0.19
CA PRO A 62 1.08 20.15 -0.83
C PRO A 62 1.76 20.11 -2.20
N GLU A 63 2.48 21.18 -2.56
CA GLU A 63 3.26 21.27 -3.79
C GLU A 63 4.35 20.20 -3.86
N ASN A 64 5.15 20.05 -2.81
CA ASN A 64 6.22 19.06 -2.77
C ASN A 64 5.66 17.63 -2.81
N ILE A 65 4.52 17.38 -2.16
CA ILE A 65 3.82 16.09 -2.22
C ILE A 65 3.43 15.79 -3.68
N ASN A 66 2.86 16.77 -4.37
CA ASN A 66 2.45 16.61 -5.77
C ASN A 66 3.66 16.40 -6.69
N LYS A 67 4.75 17.14 -6.50
CA LYS A 67 5.99 16.95 -7.27
C LYS A 67 6.57 15.55 -7.09
N VAL A 68 6.62 15.03 -5.86
CA VAL A 68 7.08 13.65 -5.59
C VAL A 68 6.14 12.63 -6.21
N ARG A 69 4.82 12.80 -6.07
CA ARG A 69 3.82 11.92 -6.70
C ARG A 69 3.98 11.87 -8.21
N CYS A 70 4.14 13.02 -8.86
CA CYS A 70 4.33 13.11 -10.30
C CYS A 70 5.63 12.44 -10.76
N ARG A 71 6.74 12.60 -10.03
CA ARG A 71 8.02 11.94 -10.36
C ARG A 71 7.89 10.42 -10.30
N ILE A 72 7.36 9.89 -9.20
CA ILE A 72 7.19 8.44 -9.02
C ILE A 72 6.25 7.87 -10.09
N ARG A 73 5.16 8.57 -10.43
CA ARG A 73 4.24 8.13 -11.48
C ARG A 73 4.88 8.10 -12.87
N ARG A 74 5.78 9.04 -13.17
CA ARG A 74 6.50 9.11 -14.45
C ARG A 74 7.55 8.02 -14.57
N ASN A 75 8.34 7.82 -13.50
CA ASN A 75 9.34 6.78 -13.44
C ASN A 75 9.50 6.29 -11.97
N PRO A 76 9.04 5.06 -11.66
CA PRO A 76 9.11 4.52 -10.29
C PRO A 76 10.51 4.08 -9.87
N GLU A 77 11.44 3.91 -10.80
CA GLU A 77 12.82 3.45 -10.53
C GLU A 77 13.74 4.58 -10.03
N VAL A 78 13.26 5.83 -10.07
CA VAL A 78 14.04 6.99 -9.66
C VAL A 78 14.39 6.90 -8.16
N SER A 79 15.69 6.97 -7.87
CA SER A 79 16.19 7.00 -6.50
C SER A 79 15.66 8.19 -5.71
N MET A 80 15.36 7.97 -4.42
CA MET A 80 14.95 9.03 -3.50
C MET A 80 16.01 10.13 -3.35
N ASN A 81 17.30 9.80 -3.49
CA ASN A 81 18.38 10.80 -3.44
C ASN A 81 18.30 11.75 -4.63
N LYS A 82 18.01 11.22 -5.83
CA LYS A 82 17.87 12.04 -7.03
C LYS A 82 16.68 13.00 -6.90
N MET A 83 15.55 12.50 -6.42
CA MET A 83 14.37 13.34 -6.14
C MET A 83 14.65 14.42 -5.09
N ALA A 84 15.44 14.10 -4.06
CA ALA A 84 15.82 15.03 -3.00
C ALA A 84 16.65 16.19 -3.55
N THR A 85 17.69 15.89 -4.32
CA THR A 85 18.53 16.89 -5.00
C THR A 85 17.69 17.77 -5.93
N ASP A 86 16.85 17.17 -6.78
CA ASP A 86 16.06 17.94 -7.75
C ASP A 86 14.95 18.81 -7.09
N LEU A 87 14.56 18.50 -5.85
CA LEU A 87 13.57 19.26 -5.09
C LEU A 87 14.19 20.24 -4.09
N GLY A 88 15.49 20.14 -3.82
CA GLY A 88 16.16 20.91 -2.77
C GLY A 88 15.67 20.54 -1.35
N ILE A 89 15.27 19.30 -1.13
CA ILE A 89 14.74 18.81 0.16
C ILE A 89 15.61 17.65 0.64
N SER A 90 15.69 17.42 1.95
CA SER A 90 16.37 16.25 2.49
C SER A 90 15.72 14.93 2.03
N ARG A 91 16.57 13.91 1.86
CA ARG A 91 16.16 12.54 1.50
C ARG A 91 15.13 11.97 2.48
N GLU A 92 15.30 12.20 3.78
CA GLU A 92 14.39 11.71 4.81
C GLU A 92 12.97 12.26 4.62
N ARG A 93 12.83 13.51 4.19
CA ARG A 93 11.51 14.11 3.97
C ARG A 93 10.87 13.60 2.68
N VAL A 94 11.65 13.35 1.63
CA VAL A 94 11.16 12.66 0.42
C VAL A 94 10.64 11.26 0.78
N GLN A 95 11.39 10.51 1.57
CA GLN A 95 10.98 9.19 2.06
C GLN A 95 9.72 9.27 2.94
N HIS A 96 9.65 10.26 3.84
CA HIS A 96 8.47 10.51 4.66
C HIS A 96 7.25 10.83 3.79
N ILE A 97 7.39 11.65 2.74
CA ILE A 97 6.31 11.93 1.80
C ILE A 97 5.86 10.64 1.11
N ALA A 98 6.79 9.86 0.54
CA ALA A 98 6.47 8.62 -0.14
C ALA A 98 5.72 7.64 0.77
N ARG A 99 6.24 7.39 1.98
CA ARG A 99 5.67 6.39 2.90
C ARG A 99 4.42 6.86 3.66
N ARG A 100 4.46 8.08 4.23
CA ARG A 100 3.42 8.57 5.15
C ARG A 100 2.34 9.42 4.47
N LYS A 101 2.68 10.12 3.39
CA LYS A 101 1.71 11.00 2.67
C LYS A 101 1.13 10.33 1.44
N LEU A 102 1.92 9.54 0.72
CA LEU A 102 1.48 8.82 -0.49
C LEU A 102 1.16 7.33 -0.23
N GLY A 103 1.51 6.80 0.94
CA GLY A 103 1.23 5.40 1.30
C GLY A 103 2.03 4.37 0.50
N LEU A 104 3.10 4.79 -0.18
CA LEU A 104 3.89 3.93 -1.05
C LEU A 104 4.81 3.02 -0.24
N ARG A 105 4.78 1.73 -0.56
CA ARG A 105 5.73 0.73 -0.07
C ARG A 105 6.68 0.34 -1.20
N SER A 106 7.94 0.11 -0.86
CA SER A 106 8.89 -0.48 -1.81
C SER A 106 8.47 -1.91 -2.11
N TYR A 107 8.35 -2.25 -3.39
CA TYR A 107 8.17 -3.63 -3.84
C TYR A 107 9.41 -4.05 -4.63
N LYS A 108 9.89 -5.27 -4.38
CA LYS A 108 10.93 -5.91 -5.20
C LYS A 108 10.26 -7.06 -5.92
N VAL A 109 10.29 -7.03 -7.25
CA VAL A 109 9.84 -8.18 -8.05
C VAL A 109 10.84 -9.31 -7.80
N ALA A 110 10.38 -10.39 -7.16
CA ALA A 110 11.17 -11.61 -7.03
C ALA A 110 10.99 -12.42 -8.33
N ARG A 111 12.10 -12.78 -8.98
CA ARG A 111 12.07 -13.84 -10.01
C ARG A 111 12.06 -15.17 -9.28
N ILE A 112 10.91 -15.84 -9.25
CA ILE A 112 10.81 -17.21 -8.75
C ILE A 112 11.23 -18.12 -9.90
N HIS A 113 12.13 -19.07 -9.64
CA HIS A 113 12.48 -20.10 -10.63
C HIS A 113 11.29 -21.04 -10.81
N PHE A 114 10.77 -21.14 -12.04
CA PHE A 114 9.85 -22.22 -12.40
C PHE A 114 10.67 -23.51 -12.51
N LEU A 115 10.54 -24.41 -11.54
CA LEU A 115 11.10 -25.76 -11.67
C LEU A 115 10.19 -26.56 -12.61
N ASN A 116 10.67 -26.85 -13.81
CA ASN A 116 10.03 -27.85 -14.68
C ASN A 116 10.39 -29.26 -14.20
N ASP A 117 9.45 -30.20 -14.30
CA ASP A 117 9.67 -31.60 -13.87
C ASP A 117 10.85 -32.26 -14.62
N ALA A 118 11.15 -31.80 -15.84
CA ALA A 118 12.35 -32.20 -16.59
C ALA A 118 13.67 -31.79 -15.88
N MET A 119 13.72 -30.62 -15.24
CA MET A 119 14.90 -30.18 -14.48
C MET A 119 15.06 -30.93 -13.15
N LYS A 120 13.99 -31.54 -12.64
CA LYS A 120 14.06 -32.47 -11.49
C LYS A 120 14.53 -33.86 -11.92
N ALA A 121 14.11 -34.34 -13.09
CA ALA A 121 14.50 -35.66 -13.59
C ALA A 121 16.01 -35.76 -13.86
N GLU A 122 16.63 -34.69 -14.35
CA GLU A 122 18.08 -34.64 -14.61
C GLU A 122 18.95 -34.60 -13.33
N SER A 123 18.34 -34.36 -12.16
CA SER A 123 19.04 -34.41 -10.86
C SER A 123 19.12 -35.82 -10.26
N TYR A 124 18.49 -36.83 -10.86
CA TYR A 124 18.55 -38.23 -10.44
C TYR A 124 19.18 -39.06 -11.57
N CYS A 125 20.52 -39.17 -11.61
CA CYS A 125 21.18 -40.21 -12.39
C CYS A 125 22.00 -41.12 -11.46
N GLU A 126 21.64 -42.41 -11.54
CA GLU A 126 22.45 -43.62 -11.37
C GLU A 126 22.93 -44.00 -9.95
N ASP A 127 22.14 -44.85 -9.29
CA ASP A 127 22.65 -45.97 -8.46
C ASP A 127 21.76 -47.19 -8.74
N ASP A 128 22.38 -48.36 -8.89
CA ASP A 128 21.81 -49.72 -9.07
C ASP A 128 21.53 -50.19 -10.51
N ALA A 129 22.60 -50.35 -11.30
CA ALA A 129 22.68 -51.40 -12.31
C ALA A 129 23.56 -52.54 -11.80
N ASP A 130 23.02 -53.41 -10.93
CA ASP A 130 23.68 -54.69 -10.62
C ASP A 130 23.28 -55.72 -11.68
N SER A 131 24.28 -56.10 -12.47
CA SER A 131 24.22 -57.08 -13.55
C SER A 131 24.47 -58.46 -12.97
N ASP A 132 23.45 -59.32 -12.87
CA ASP A 132 23.63 -60.77 -12.74
C ASP A 132 22.39 -61.55 -13.17
N ALA A 133 22.40 -62.12 -14.38
CA ALA A 133 21.57 -63.27 -14.72
C ALA A 133 22.20 -64.05 -15.90
N GLY A 134 23.09 -64.98 -15.55
CA GLY A 134 23.43 -66.09 -16.44
C GLY A 134 22.22 -67.00 -16.60
N THR A 135 21.84 -67.31 -17.83
CA THR A 135 20.94 -68.44 -18.13
C THR A 135 21.45 -69.14 -19.38
N VAL A 136 21.99 -70.34 -19.15
CA VAL A 136 22.59 -71.25 -20.12
C VAL A 136 21.53 -72.01 -20.92
N SER A 137 21.79 -72.16 -22.21
CA SER A 137 21.06 -72.98 -23.19
C SER A 137 20.78 -74.41 -22.73
N ILE A 138 19.54 -74.89 -22.93
CA ILE A 138 19.22 -76.31 -23.20
C ILE A 138 18.11 -76.39 -24.27
N HIS A 139 18.57 -76.53 -25.52
CA HIS A 139 18.13 -77.47 -26.56
C HIS A 139 16.67 -78.00 -26.67
N LEU A 140 16.14 -77.79 -27.89
CA LEU A 140 15.58 -78.80 -28.83
C LEU A 140 14.06 -79.09 -28.82
N LEU A 141 13.51 -79.16 -30.05
CA LEU A 141 12.15 -79.53 -30.52
C LEU A 141 11.11 -78.38 -30.40
N SER A 142 10.52 -77.82 -31.45
CA SER A 142 10.09 -78.42 -32.71
C SER A 142 9.61 -77.34 -33.71
N PHE A 143 9.81 -77.62 -34.99
CA PHE A 143 8.92 -77.27 -36.11
C PHE A 143 8.85 -75.81 -36.61
N VAL A 144 9.73 -75.54 -37.55
CA VAL A 144 9.42 -74.82 -38.79
C VAL A 144 8.14 -75.40 -39.42
N ILE A 145 7.19 -74.55 -39.81
CA ILE A 145 6.44 -74.60 -41.08
C ILE A 145 5.68 -73.27 -41.26
N LEU A 146 6.06 -72.57 -42.33
CA LEU A 146 5.29 -71.51 -42.97
C LEU A 146 4.17 -72.13 -43.82
N GLY A 147 2.94 -71.62 -43.64
CA GLY A 147 1.90 -71.57 -44.67
C GLY A 147 0.90 -72.73 -44.72
N PHE A 148 -0.39 -72.43 -44.51
CA PHE A 148 -1.46 -72.68 -45.49
C PHE A 148 -2.80 -72.07 -45.05
N LEU A 149 -3.53 -71.64 -46.07
CA LEU A 149 -4.85 -70.99 -46.13
C LEU A 149 -5.93 -71.43 -45.11
N GLY A 150 -6.79 -70.47 -44.76
CA GLY A 150 -8.24 -70.64 -45.00
C GLY A 150 -9.20 -70.41 -43.83
N PHE A 151 -10.18 -69.53 -44.10
CA PHE A 151 -11.58 -69.53 -43.61
C PHE A 151 -12.00 -68.83 -42.30
N GLY A 152 -13.06 -68.01 -42.46
CA GLY A 152 -14.03 -67.55 -41.45
C GLY A 152 -13.73 -66.15 -40.88
N GLU A 153 -14.34 -65.04 -41.32
CA GLU A 153 -15.71 -64.58 -40.97
C GLU A 153 -15.97 -64.72 -39.45
N VAL A 154 -16.28 -63.70 -38.63
CA VAL A 154 -17.38 -62.72 -38.68
C VAL A 154 -17.10 -61.54 -37.70
N ALA A 155 -17.69 -60.39 -38.03
CA ALA A 155 -17.78 -59.08 -37.37
C ALA A 155 -17.94 -58.99 -35.82
N PHE A 156 -17.58 -57.84 -35.21
CA PHE A 156 -18.51 -56.76 -34.79
C PHE A 156 -17.79 -55.59 -34.06
N TYR A 157 -18.48 -54.45 -34.02
CA TYR A 157 -18.09 -53.05 -33.78
C TYR A 157 -17.79 -52.63 -32.31
N PRO A 158 -17.25 -51.40 -32.08
CA PRO A 158 -16.83 -50.89 -30.75
C PRO A 158 -18.01 -50.32 -29.95
N VAL A 159 -17.86 -50.26 -28.61
CA VAL A 159 -18.81 -49.58 -27.72
C VAL A 159 -18.05 -48.76 -26.67
N LEU A 160 -18.53 -47.51 -26.54
CA LEU A 160 -18.40 -46.51 -25.49
C LEU A 160 -17.69 -46.89 -24.17
#